data_AF-A0A7C7XA28-F1
#
_entry.id   AF-A0A7C7XA28-F1
#
_cell.length_a   1.000
_cell.length_b   1.000
_cell.length_c   1.000
_cell.angle_alpha   90.00
_cell.angle_beta   90.00
_cell.angle_gamma   90.00
#
_symmetry.space_group_name_H-M   'P 1'
#
loop_
_entity.id
_entity.type
_entity.pdbx_description
1 polymer ?
#
loop_
_entity_poly.entity_id
_entity_poly.type
_entity_poly.pdbx_seq_one_letter_code
_entity_poly.pdbx_strand_id
1 'polypeptide(L)'
;LYTNAGKFHAAANYNHIVRHLHDIAGGAVLTTPSPADFENEEVGHLARKYMSTGPDVDGEYRARLMYTIRDLTADSYGGWKSVTNIQAGGGLYAQRIVTRRHYDLDGAKLKALQIAGLTENDAH
;
A
#
# COMPACT_ATOMS: atom_id res chain seq x y z
N LEU A 1 9.48 8.42 19.81
CA LEU A 1 8.07 8.62 19.40
C LEU A 1 7.91 8.66 17.88
N TYR A 2 8.45 9.67 17.20
CA TYR A 2 8.18 9.96 15.78
C TYR A 2 8.57 8.84 14.79
N THR A 3 9.68 8.14 15.00
CA THR A 3 10.09 7.01 14.14
C THR A 3 9.04 5.88 14.11
N ASN A 4 8.49 5.52 15.28
CA ASN A 4 7.47 4.47 15.38
C ASN A 4 6.13 4.93 14.84
N ALA A 5 5.76 6.20 15.06
CA ALA A 5 4.58 6.79 14.47
C ALA A 5 4.65 6.80 12.93
N GLY A 6 5.81 7.19 12.37
CA GLY A 6 6.06 7.18 10.93
C GLY A 6 5.99 5.77 10.33
N LYS A 7 6.69 4.79 10.93
CA LYS A 7 6.62 3.40 10.42
C LYS A 7 5.21 2.82 10.56
N PHE A 8 4.49 3.09 11.66
CA PHE A 8 3.10 2.67 11.82
C PHE A 8 2.23 3.27 10.71
N HIS A 9 2.36 4.57 10.45
CA HIS A 9 1.60 5.25 9.42
C HIS A 9 1.86 4.65 8.02
N ALA A 10 3.14 4.44 7.67
CA ALA A 10 3.50 3.81 6.40
C ALA A 10 2.95 2.38 6.28
N ALA A 11 3.13 1.57 7.32
CA ALA A 11 2.68 0.18 7.35
C ALA A 11 1.14 0.05 7.28
N ALA A 12 0.42 0.91 7.99
CA ALA A 12 -1.04 0.91 8.02
C ALA A 12 -1.66 1.37 6.70
N ASN A 13 -0.99 2.25 5.96
CA ASN A 13 -1.57 2.85 4.74
C ASN A 13 -1.07 2.23 3.43
N TYR A 14 0.03 1.47 3.44
CA TYR A 14 0.57 0.90 2.21
C TYR A 14 -0.42 0.05 1.42
N ASN A 15 -1.20 -0.81 2.10
CA ASN A 15 -2.19 -1.64 1.42
C ASN A 15 -3.34 -0.81 0.83
N HIS A 16 -3.64 0.38 1.39
CA HIS A 16 -4.59 1.31 0.78
C HIS A 16 -4.02 1.92 -0.51
N ILE A 17 -2.74 2.27 -0.53
CA ILE A 17 -2.05 2.76 -1.72
C ILE A 17 -2.05 1.68 -2.81
N VAL A 18 -1.70 0.44 -2.46
CA VAL A 18 -1.73 -0.70 -3.40
C VAL A 18 -3.14 -0.94 -3.94
N ARG A 19 -4.16 -0.90 -3.08
CA ARG A 19 -5.56 -1.00 -3.50
C ARG A 19 -5.92 0.06 -4.54
N HIS A 20 -5.56 1.33 -4.31
CA HIS A 20 -5.82 2.40 -5.27
C HIS A 20 -5.09 2.19 -6.60
N LEU A 21 -3.85 1.70 -6.55
CA LEU A 21 -3.10 1.38 -7.75
C LEU A 21 -3.77 0.25 -8.55
N HIS A 22 -4.24 -0.82 -7.89
CA HIS A 22 -4.97 -1.91 -8.55
C HIS A 22 -6.29 -1.45 -9.14
N ASP A 23 -7.03 -0.61 -8.44
CA ASP A 23 -8.30 -0.05 -8.90
C ASP A 23 -8.11 0.79 -10.18
N ILE A 24 -7.07 1.63 -10.20
CA ILE A 24 -6.70 2.44 -11.38
C ILE A 24 -6.19 1.56 -12.54
N ALA A 25 -5.39 0.53 -12.25
CA ALA A 25 -4.85 -0.37 -13.26
C ALA A 25 -5.95 -1.22 -13.94
N GLY A 26 -7.02 -1.52 -13.20
CA GLY A 26 -8.12 -2.36 -13.65
C GLY A 26 -7.72 -3.82 -13.86
N GLY A 27 -8.62 -4.59 -14.48
CA GLY A 27 -8.46 -6.05 -14.63
C GLY A 27 -7.20 -6.48 -15.40
N ALA A 28 -6.63 -5.60 -16.22
CA ALA A 28 -5.41 -5.88 -16.97
C ALA A 28 -4.23 -6.25 -16.06
N VAL A 29 -4.16 -5.74 -14.83
CA VAL A 29 -3.10 -6.13 -13.88
C VAL A 29 -3.11 -7.64 -13.60
N LEU A 30 -4.28 -8.29 -13.68
CA LEU A 30 -4.45 -9.72 -13.48
C LEU A 30 -4.42 -10.50 -14.80
N THR A 31 -5.09 -9.99 -15.83
CA THR A 31 -5.43 -10.75 -17.05
C THR A 31 -4.57 -10.43 -18.26
N THR A 32 -3.52 -9.63 -18.12
CA THR A 32 -2.59 -9.37 -19.24
C THR A 32 -2.02 -10.71 -19.73
N PRO A 33 -1.92 -10.94 -21.05
CA PRO A 33 -1.28 -12.13 -21.63
C PRO A 33 0.13 -12.33 -21.07
N SER A 34 0.72 -13.50 -21.26
CA SER A 34 2.11 -13.73 -20.90
C SER A 34 3.06 -13.09 -21.93
N PRO A 35 4.34 -12.85 -21.59
CA PRO A 35 5.34 -12.44 -22.58
C PRO A 35 5.44 -13.38 -23.80
N ALA A 36 5.28 -14.69 -23.59
CA ALA A 36 5.29 -15.68 -24.66
C ALA A 36 4.16 -15.47 -25.67
N ASP A 37 3.01 -14.93 -25.25
CA ASP A 37 1.90 -14.61 -26.17
C ASP A 37 2.27 -13.47 -27.12
N PHE A 38 3.13 -12.53 -26.71
CA PHE A 38 3.61 -11.43 -27.58
C PHE A 38 4.65 -11.88 -28.60
N GLU A 39 5.45 -12.90 -28.25
CA GLU A 39 6.47 -13.51 -29.10
C GLU A 39 5.89 -14.53 -30.09
N ASN A 40 4.66 -14.99 -29.85
CA ASN A 40 3.99 -15.98 -30.70
C ASN A 40 3.65 -15.41 -32.09
N GLU A 41 4.02 -16.13 -33.15
CA GLU A 41 3.81 -15.70 -34.55
C GLU A 41 2.32 -15.59 -34.94
N GLU A 42 1.46 -16.45 -34.36
CA GLU A 42 0.02 -16.48 -34.65
C GLU A 42 -0.74 -15.42 -33.87
N VAL A 43 -0.49 -15.28 -32.56
CA VAL A 43 -1.32 -14.43 -31.67
C VAL A 43 -0.64 -13.14 -31.20
N GLY A 44 0.67 -12.98 -31.36
CA GLY A 44 1.40 -11.82 -30.82
C GLY A 44 0.99 -10.49 -31.41
N HIS A 45 0.64 -10.47 -32.70
CA HIS A 45 0.08 -9.28 -33.34
C HIS A 45 -1.31 -8.91 -32.79
N LEU A 46 -2.13 -9.91 -32.41
CA LEU A 46 -3.42 -9.68 -31.76
C LEU A 46 -3.24 -9.20 -30.32
N ALA A 47 -2.30 -9.78 -29.57
CA ALA A 47 -1.98 -9.35 -28.21
C ALA A 47 -1.56 -7.87 -28.19
N ARG A 48 -0.66 -7.43 -29.08
CA ARG A 48 -0.31 -6.00 -29.23
C ARG A 48 -1.50 -5.13 -29.55
N LYS A 49 -2.33 -5.55 -30.52
CA LYS A 49 -3.50 -4.78 -30.97
C LYS A 49 -4.51 -4.59 -29.83
N TYR A 50 -4.87 -5.66 -29.11
CA TYR A 50 -5.93 -5.61 -28.10
C TYR A 50 -5.46 -5.17 -26.72
N MET A 51 -4.15 -5.17 -26.45
CA MET A 51 -3.60 -4.60 -25.22
C MET A 51 -3.32 -3.09 -25.32
N SER A 52 -3.30 -2.53 -26.53
CA SER A 52 -3.17 -1.09 -26.74
C SER A 52 -4.39 -0.32 -26.24
N THR A 53 -4.18 0.93 -25.80
CA THR A 53 -5.23 1.87 -25.36
C THR A 53 -5.46 3.02 -26.33
N GLY A 54 -4.71 3.06 -27.44
CA GLY A 54 -4.76 4.14 -28.41
C GLY A 54 -3.60 4.08 -29.40
N PRO A 55 -3.63 4.90 -30.46
CA PRO A 55 -2.64 4.84 -31.54
C PRO A 55 -1.20 5.08 -31.09
N ASP A 56 -1.02 5.80 -29.98
CA ASP A 56 0.30 6.23 -29.49
C ASP A 56 0.88 5.31 -28.40
N VAL A 57 0.16 4.28 -27.97
CA VAL A 57 0.59 3.38 -26.89
C VAL A 57 0.61 1.95 -27.38
N ASP A 58 1.81 1.39 -27.52
CA ASP A 58 2.02 -0.01 -27.88
C ASP A 58 1.45 -0.95 -26.79
N GLY A 59 0.84 -2.06 -27.23
CA GLY A 59 0.21 -3.02 -26.33
C GLY A 59 1.20 -3.80 -25.48
N GLU A 60 2.39 -4.10 -26.00
CA GLU A 60 3.45 -4.78 -25.22
C GLU A 60 4.03 -3.82 -24.17
N TYR A 61 4.23 -2.55 -24.52
CA TYR A 61 4.60 -1.51 -23.54
C TYR A 61 3.61 -1.46 -22.36
N ARG A 62 2.31 -1.39 -22.66
CA ARG A 62 1.28 -1.38 -21.62
C ARG A 62 1.26 -2.68 -20.81
N ALA A 63 1.44 -3.83 -21.46
CA ALA A 63 1.51 -5.12 -20.78
C ALA A 63 2.67 -5.19 -19.77
N ARG A 64 3.86 -4.68 -20.15
CA ARG A 64 5.02 -4.60 -19.25
C ARG A 64 4.78 -3.74 -18.01
N LEU A 65 4.02 -2.66 -18.16
CA LEU A 65 3.58 -1.85 -17.01
C LEU A 65 2.67 -2.66 -16.08
N MET A 66 1.71 -3.41 -16.63
CA MET A 66 0.82 -4.27 -15.84
C MET A 66 1.59 -5.36 -15.08
N TYR A 67 2.56 -6.02 -15.72
CA TYR A 67 3.43 -6.98 -15.05
C TYR A 67 4.19 -6.35 -13.89
N THR A 68 4.74 -5.15 -14.09
CA THR A 68 5.51 -4.44 -13.06
C THR A 68 4.64 -4.08 -11.87
N ILE A 69 3.41 -3.61 -12.12
CA ILE A 69 2.44 -3.36 -11.05
C ILE A 69 2.18 -4.66 -10.29
N ARG A 70 1.82 -5.75 -10.99
CA ARG A 70 1.52 -7.04 -10.36
C ARG A 70 2.70 -7.58 -9.56
N ASP A 71 3.91 -7.53 -10.11
CA ASP A 71 5.12 -8.07 -9.48
C ASP A 71 5.45 -7.34 -8.16
N LEU A 72 5.33 -6.01 -8.14
CA LEU A 72 5.61 -5.19 -6.97
C LEU A 72 4.54 -5.22 -5.89
N THR A 73 3.35 -5.75 -6.19
CA THR A 73 2.18 -5.58 -5.31
C THR A 73 1.38 -6.83 -5.01
N ALA A 74 1.50 -7.89 -5.80
CA ALA A 74 0.65 -9.08 -5.71
C ALA A 74 1.41 -10.40 -5.87
N ASP A 75 2.38 -10.49 -6.79
CA ASP A 75 3.15 -11.72 -7.00
C ASP A 75 4.11 -11.98 -5.83
N SER A 76 4.95 -13.02 -5.93
CA SER A 76 5.83 -13.48 -4.85
C SER A 76 6.61 -12.35 -4.17
N TYR A 77 7.18 -11.43 -4.95
CA TYR A 77 7.89 -10.27 -4.40
C TYR A 77 6.94 -9.28 -3.72
N GLY A 78 5.86 -8.87 -4.38
CA GLY A 78 4.86 -7.94 -3.84
C GLY A 78 4.17 -8.45 -2.58
N GLY A 79 3.81 -9.73 -2.54
CA GLY A 79 3.24 -10.40 -1.37
C GLY A 79 4.21 -10.44 -0.20
N TRP A 80 5.46 -10.86 -0.44
CA TRP A 80 6.52 -10.82 0.58
C TRP A 80 6.77 -9.38 1.09
N LYS A 81 6.80 -8.39 0.19
CA LYS A 81 6.96 -6.98 0.53
C LYS A 81 5.80 -6.45 1.37
N SER A 82 4.56 -6.85 1.08
CA SER A 82 3.37 -6.46 1.87
C SER A 82 3.46 -6.93 3.31
N VAL A 83 3.81 -8.21 3.53
CA VAL A 83 4.01 -8.76 4.88
C VAL A 83 5.18 -8.08 5.58
N THR A 84 6.29 -7.88 4.88
CA THR A 84 7.50 -7.24 5.41
C THR A 84 7.21 -5.81 5.86
N ASN A 85 6.45 -5.03 5.09
CA ASN A 85 6.11 -3.67 5.45
C ASN A 85 5.30 -3.59 6.76
N ILE A 86 4.45 -4.58 7.02
CA ILE A 86 3.72 -4.69 8.29
C ILE A 86 4.66 -5.12 9.43
N GLN A 87 5.48 -6.15 9.21
CA GLN A 87 6.18 -6.86 10.29
C GLN A 87 7.57 -6.32 10.63
N ALA A 88 8.24 -5.61 9.72
CA ALA A 88 9.59 -5.09 9.95
C ALA A 88 9.61 -4.21 11.22
N GLY A 89 10.47 -4.57 12.18
CA GLY A 89 10.56 -3.87 13.48
C GLY A 89 9.35 -4.05 14.40
N GLY A 90 8.51 -5.06 14.15
CA GLY A 90 7.31 -5.38 14.92
C GLY A 90 6.01 -4.94 14.23
N GLY A 91 4.98 -5.79 14.31
CA GLY A 91 3.66 -5.53 13.74
C GLY A 91 2.95 -4.32 14.35
N LEU A 92 1.86 -3.87 13.71
CA LEU A 92 1.13 -2.64 14.05
C LEU A 92 0.79 -2.51 15.55
N TYR A 93 0.43 -3.61 16.20
CA TYR A 93 0.12 -3.62 17.63
C TYR A 93 1.34 -3.26 18.50
N ALA A 94 2.49 -3.89 18.25
CA ALA A 94 3.73 -3.62 18.99
C ALA A 94 4.13 -2.15 18.85
N GLN A 95 4.00 -1.60 17.64
CA GLN A 95 4.30 -0.20 17.37
C GLN A 95 3.40 0.77 18.12
N ARG A 96 2.10 0.46 18.25
CA ARG A 96 1.16 1.26 19.03
C ARG A 96 1.56 1.28 20.51
N ILE A 97 1.98 0.15 21.07
CA ILE A 97 2.46 0.08 22.46
C ILE A 97 3.67 0.99 22.64
N VAL A 98 4.68 0.86 21.78
CA VAL A 98 5.91 1.66 21.91
C VAL A 98 5.62 3.14 21.72
N THR A 99 4.77 3.50 20.76
CA THR A 99 4.36 4.89 20.53
C THR A 99 3.63 5.46 21.76
N ARG A 100 2.67 4.72 22.31
CA ARG A 100 1.92 5.11 23.52
C ARG A 100 2.83 5.28 24.73
N ARG A 101 3.81 4.38 24.91
CA ARG A 101 4.78 4.44 26.02
C ARG A 101 5.65 5.70 26.00
N HIS A 102 5.89 6.27 24.81
CA HIS A 102 6.72 7.47 24.64
C HIS A 102 5.90 8.75 24.42
N TYR A 103 4.58 8.69 24.54
CA TYR A 103 3.72 9.86 24.45
C TYR A 103 3.30 10.31 25.85
N ASP A 104 3.33 11.63 26.09
CA ASP A 104 2.91 12.22 27.36
C ASP A 104 1.37 12.24 27.47
N LEU A 105 0.80 11.12 27.89
CA LEU A 105 -0.64 10.95 28.08
C LEU A 105 -1.16 11.80 29.24
N ASP A 106 -0.38 11.95 30.31
CA ASP A 106 -0.80 12.71 31.48
C ASP A 106 -0.89 14.20 31.15
N GLY A 107 0.11 14.75 30.47
CA GLY A 107 0.06 16.12 29.96
C GLY A 107 -1.07 16.33 28.94
N ALA A 108 -1.37 15.35 28.09
CA ALA A 108 -2.51 15.42 27.17
C ALA A 108 -3.86 15.41 27.92
N LYS A 109 -4.00 14.59 28.97
CA LYS A 109 -5.18 14.55 29.83
C LYS A 109 -5.39 15.89 30.54
N LEU A 110 -4.35 16.46 31.14
CA LEU A 110 -4.41 17.75 31.83
C LEU A 110 -4.86 18.88 30.89
N LYS A 111 -4.34 18.92 29.65
CA LYS A 111 -4.79 19.89 28.65
C LYS A 111 -6.27 19.73 28.28
N ALA A 112 -6.74 18.49 28.15
CA ALA A 112 -8.14 18.21 27.84
C ALA A 112 -9.07 18.67 28.99
N LEU A 113 -8.68 18.40 30.24
CA LEU A 113 -9.42 18.86 31.43
C LEU A 113 -9.49 20.39 31.47
N GLN A 114 -8.36 21.07 31.28
CA GLN A 114 -8.30 22.53 31.26
C GLN A 114 -9.24 23.15 30.22
N ILE A 115 -9.29 22.60 29.00
CA ILE A 115 -10.18 23.08 27.93
C ILE A 115 -11.66 22.83 28.28
N ALA A 116 -11.96 21.72 28.96
CA ALA A 116 -13.31 21.38 29.40
C ALA A 116 -13.76 22.17 30.65
N GLY A 117 -12.88 22.97 31.27
CA GLY A 117 -13.16 23.63 32.55
C GLY A 117 -13.20 22.67 33.73
N LEU A 118 -12.53 21.52 33.61
CA LEU A 118 -12.44 20.47 34.63
C LEU A 118 -11.04 20.43 35.25
N THR A 119 -10.96 19.80 36.41
CA THR A 119 -9.76 19.45 37.16
C THR A 119 -9.68 17.94 37.33
N GLU A 120 -8.53 17.41 37.72
CA GLU A 120 -8.44 15.96 38.02
C GLU A 120 -9.30 15.53 39.21
N ASN A 121 -9.63 16.47 40.09
CA ASN A 121 -10.44 16.20 41.28
C ASN A 121 -11.93 16.05 40.96
N ASP A 122 -12.41 16.57 39.83
CA ASP A 122 -13.82 16.46 39.44
C ASP A 122 -14.23 15.02 39.04
N ALA A 123 -13.25 14.12 38.89
CA ALA A 123 -13.46 12.72 38.58
C ALA A 123 -13.74 11.82 39.81
N HIS A 124 -13.61 12.36 41.02
CA HIS A 124 -13.77 11.66 42.31
C HIS A 124 -14.84 12.33 43.17
#